data_AF-A0A8K0WU53-F1
#
_entry.id   AF-A0A8K0WU53-F1
#
_cell.length_a   1.000
_cell.length_b   1.000
_cell.length_c   1.000
_cell.angle_alpha   90.00
_cell.angle_beta   90.00
_cell.angle_gamma   90.00
#
_symmetry.space_group_name_H-M   'P 1'
#
loop_
_entity.id
_entity.type
_entity.pdbx_description
1 polymer ?
#
loop_
_entity_poly.entity_id
_entity_poly.type
_entity_poly.pdbx_seq_one_letter_code
_entity_poly.pdbx_strand_id
1 'polypeptide(L)'
;MDAHALLSAQGWRGAGHSLHKTDDSIGLSKPIPIAKKVGTKGLGNKQHFTSDQWWLNAFDEQLKGLDTSQKGKVVQTVTTGKLNTIGSGALAKYSVYATFVRGGFLEGTIVQKGGKTTTEGRASA
;
A
#
# COMPACT_ATOMS: atom_id res chain seq x y z
N MET A 1 -39.72 -14.61 -11.80
CA MET A 1 -40.42 -13.55 -11.06
C MET A 1 -39.53 -12.31 -11.13
N ASP A 2 -40.02 -11.21 -11.68
CA ASP A 2 -39.24 -9.97 -11.78
C ASP A 2 -39.51 -9.10 -10.55
N ALA A 3 -38.58 -9.14 -9.59
CA ALA A 3 -38.68 -8.38 -8.35
C ALA A 3 -38.59 -6.87 -8.59
N HIS A 4 -37.86 -6.44 -9.63
CA HIS A 4 -37.71 -5.03 -9.93
C HIS A 4 -39.05 -4.44 -10.40
N ALA A 5 -39.72 -5.12 -11.34
CA ALA A 5 -41.04 -4.71 -11.84
C ALA A 5 -42.09 -4.62 -10.72
N LEU A 6 -42.10 -5.58 -9.78
CA LEU A 6 -43.02 -5.58 -8.65
C LEU A 6 -42.76 -4.42 -7.68
N LEU A 7 -41.49 -4.17 -7.34
CA LEU A 7 -41.12 -3.07 -6.44
C LEU A 7 -41.42 -1.71 -7.08
N SER A 8 -41.12 -1.54 -8.36
CA SER A 8 -41.48 -0.32 -9.10
C SER A 8 -43.00 -0.11 -9.15
N ALA A 9 -43.79 -1.17 -9.36
CA ALA A 9 -45.25 -1.10 -9.30
C ALA A 9 -45.77 -0.69 -7.90
N GLN A 10 -45.03 -1.03 -6.84
CA GLN A 10 -45.32 -0.64 -5.46
C GLN A 10 -44.80 0.76 -5.09
N GLY A 11 -44.25 1.51 -6.05
CA GLY A 11 -43.78 2.88 -5.84
C GLY A 11 -42.34 3.00 -5.36
N TRP A 12 -41.54 1.94 -5.47
CA TRP A 12 -40.09 2.05 -5.29
C TRP A 12 -39.47 2.85 -6.44
N ARG A 13 -38.61 3.81 -6.07
CA ARG A 13 -37.98 4.77 -7.00
C ARG A 13 -36.88 4.15 -7.89
N GLY A 14 -36.49 2.90 -7.64
CA GLY A 14 -35.51 2.18 -8.44
C GLY A 14 -34.11 2.11 -7.82
N ALA A 15 -33.18 1.52 -8.57
CA ALA A 15 -31.82 1.26 -8.09
C ALA A 15 -31.09 2.55 -7.67
N GLY A 16 -30.45 2.53 -6.50
CA GLY A 16 -29.77 3.69 -5.92
C GLY A 16 -30.60 4.45 -4.88
N HIS A 17 -31.90 4.18 -4.81
CA HIS A 17 -32.78 4.66 -3.74
C HIS A 17 -33.02 3.59 -2.70
N SER A 18 -33.22 4.01 -1.46
CA SER A 18 -33.67 3.10 -0.41
C SER A 18 -35.10 2.58 -0.71
N LEU A 19 -35.52 1.52 -0.03
CA LEU A 19 -36.90 1.02 -0.09
C LEU A 19 -37.92 2.00 0.52
N HIS A 20 -37.45 3.08 1.14
CA HIS A 20 -38.31 4.09 1.71
C HIS A 20 -38.89 5.01 0.61
N LYS A 21 -40.17 5.36 0.78
CA LYS A 21 -41.01 5.98 -0.26
C LYS A 21 -40.47 7.32 -0.74
N THR A 22 -39.90 8.13 0.15
CA THR A 22 -39.56 9.54 -0.13
C THR A 22 -38.14 9.94 0.26
N ASP A 23 -37.60 9.33 1.30
CA ASP A 23 -36.30 9.68 1.88
C ASP A 23 -35.29 8.53 1.71
N ASP A 24 -34.08 8.85 1.27
CA ASP A 24 -32.97 7.91 1.12
C ASP A 24 -32.06 7.81 2.35
N SER A 25 -32.25 8.67 3.35
CA SER A 25 -31.43 8.68 4.58
C SER A 25 -31.81 7.57 5.57
N ILE A 26 -33.05 7.07 5.50
CA ILE A 26 -33.62 6.14 6.48
C ILE A 26 -33.24 4.68 6.19
N GLY A 27 -33.00 4.34 4.92
CA GLY A 27 -32.81 2.97 4.47
C GLY A 27 -31.54 2.75 3.66
N LEU A 28 -31.18 1.48 3.51
CA LEU A 28 -30.03 1.09 2.70
C LEU A 28 -30.37 1.22 1.21
N SER A 29 -29.62 2.05 0.49
CA SER A 29 -29.66 2.14 -0.97
C SER A 29 -28.80 1.09 -1.65
N LYS A 30 -27.82 0.53 -0.93
CA LYS A 30 -26.93 -0.53 -1.39
C LYS A 30 -26.96 -1.69 -0.40
N PRO A 31 -26.97 -2.94 -0.90
CA PRO A 31 -26.90 -4.11 -0.04
C PRO A 31 -25.59 -4.11 0.75
N ILE A 32 -25.65 -4.50 2.02
CA ILE A 32 -24.46 -4.59 2.87
C ILE A 32 -23.58 -5.72 2.34
N PRO A 33 -22.31 -5.45 2.01
CA PRO A 33 -21.36 -6.49 1.65
C PRO A 33 -21.03 -7.29 2.91
N ILE A 34 -21.57 -8.51 2.99
CA ILE A 34 -21.24 -9.44 4.08
C ILE A 34 -19.99 -10.25 3.74
N ALA A 35 -19.09 -10.38 4.70
CA ALA A 35 -17.97 -11.29 4.57
C ALA A 35 -18.50 -12.74 4.68
N LYS A 36 -18.40 -13.51 3.60
CA LYS A 36 -18.80 -14.92 3.60
C LYS A 36 -17.60 -15.79 4.00
N LYS A 37 -17.85 -16.78 4.87
CA LYS A 37 -16.88 -17.84 5.15
C LYS A 37 -16.75 -18.71 3.91
N VAL A 38 -15.53 -18.80 3.39
CA VAL A 38 -15.19 -19.72 2.30
C VAL A 38 -14.26 -20.79 2.87
N GLY A 39 -14.67 -22.06 2.80
CA GLY A 39 -13.91 -23.21 3.27
C GLY A 39 -14.13 -23.59 4.75
N THR A 40 -13.30 -24.51 5.23
CA THR A 40 -13.45 -25.17 6.55
C THR A 40 -12.56 -24.57 7.65
N LYS A 41 -11.68 -23.62 7.31
CA LYS A 41 -10.78 -22.98 8.28
C LYS A 41 -11.56 -22.25 9.39
N GLY A 42 -10.93 -22.12 10.56
CA GLY A 42 -11.47 -21.36 11.68
C GLY A 42 -11.62 -19.87 11.38
N LEU A 43 -12.34 -19.16 12.25
CA LEU A 43 -12.43 -17.70 12.20
C LEU A 43 -11.05 -17.06 12.43
N GLY A 44 -10.83 -15.85 11.91
CA GLY A 44 -9.57 -15.10 12.12
C GLY A 44 -8.39 -15.47 11.20
N ASN A 45 -8.53 -16.46 10.32
CA ASN A 45 -7.46 -16.86 9.40
C ASN A 45 -7.29 -15.95 8.16
N LYS A 46 -8.19 -14.99 7.95
CA LYS A 46 -8.11 -14.07 6.81
C LYS A 46 -7.12 -12.96 7.15
N GLN A 47 -5.95 -12.98 6.52
CA GLN A 47 -4.98 -11.90 6.65
C GLN A 47 -5.51 -10.63 5.98
N HIS A 48 -5.62 -9.54 6.74
CA HIS A 48 -6.08 -8.26 6.24
C HIS A 48 -4.88 -7.42 5.82
N PHE A 49 -4.59 -7.33 4.52
CA PHE A 49 -3.43 -6.58 4.00
C PHE A 49 -3.42 -5.09 4.41
N THR A 50 -4.60 -4.51 4.66
CA THR A 50 -4.76 -3.10 5.06
C THR A 50 -4.68 -2.86 6.56
N SER A 51 -4.79 -3.90 7.39
CA SER A 51 -4.89 -3.79 8.85
C SER A 51 -3.68 -4.41 9.55
N ASP A 52 -3.10 -5.45 8.96
CA ASP A 52 -2.01 -6.22 9.55
C ASP A 52 -0.68 -5.72 8.98
N GLN A 53 -0.06 -4.76 9.68
CA GLN A 53 1.38 -4.44 9.69
C GLN A 53 2.21 -4.91 8.48
N TRP A 54 1.75 -4.64 7.26
CA TRP A 54 2.32 -5.22 6.04
C TRP A 54 3.76 -4.74 5.84
N TRP A 55 4.04 -3.53 6.34
CA TRP A 55 5.34 -2.90 6.37
C TRP A 55 6.32 -3.58 7.34
N LEU A 56 5.88 -4.04 8.52
CA LEU A 56 6.75 -4.75 9.46
C LEU A 56 7.16 -6.11 8.90
N ASN A 57 6.23 -6.81 8.26
CA ASN A 57 6.54 -8.08 7.61
C ASN A 57 7.49 -7.89 6.41
N ALA A 58 7.30 -6.84 5.61
CA ALA A 58 8.20 -6.51 4.51
C ALA A 58 9.59 -6.06 4.99
N PHE A 59 9.66 -5.36 6.12
CA PHE A 59 10.91 -4.91 6.75
C PHE A 59 11.68 -6.07 7.40
N ASP A 60 11.00 -6.95 8.13
CA ASP A 60 11.59 -8.16 8.72
C ASP A 60 12.14 -9.12 7.64
N GLU A 61 11.43 -9.25 6.51
CA GLU A 61 11.90 -10.03 5.36
C GLU A 61 13.21 -9.46 4.77
N GLN A 62 13.38 -8.15 4.76
CA GLN A 62 14.63 -7.53 4.33
C GLN A 62 15.76 -7.69 5.35
N LEU A 63 15.47 -7.60 6.65
CA LEU A 63 16.46 -7.80 7.71
C LEU A 63 17.01 -9.23 7.70
N LYS A 64 16.15 -10.22 7.45
CA LYS A 64 16.56 -11.63 7.31
C LYS A 64 17.46 -11.88 6.09
N GLY A 65 17.40 -11.01 5.09
CA GLY A 65 18.25 -11.05 3.89
C GLY A 65 19.61 -10.37 4.04
N LEU A 66 19.92 -9.80 5.20
CA LEU A 66 21.22 -9.17 5.48
C LEU A 66 22.18 -10.24 6.00
N ASP A 67 23.11 -10.67 5.14
CA ASP A 67 24.23 -11.50 5.57
C ASP A 67 25.37 -10.61 6.08
N THR A 68 25.75 -10.82 7.35
CA THR A 68 26.86 -10.14 8.03
C THR A 68 28.05 -11.08 8.30
N SER A 69 28.10 -12.23 7.62
CA SER A 69 29.15 -13.23 7.83
C SER A 69 30.56 -12.74 7.44
N GLN A 70 30.71 -11.60 6.77
CA GLN A 70 32.02 -11.00 6.48
C GLN A 70 32.20 -9.65 7.19
N LYS A 71 33.23 -9.57 8.06
CA LYS A 71 33.59 -8.34 8.77
C LYS A 71 33.79 -7.19 7.78
N GLY A 72 32.92 -6.19 7.84
CA GLY A 72 33.04 -4.93 7.10
C GLY A 72 32.29 -4.86 5.77
N LYS A 73 31.55 -5.90 5.34
CA LYS A 73 30.68 -5.83 4.16
C LYS A 73 29.31 -6.41 4.47
N VAL A 74 28.30 -5.53 4.44
CA VAL A 74 26.89 -5.92 4.49
C VAL A 74 26.46 -6.23 3.06
N VAL A 75 26.19 -7.50 2.76
CA VAL A 75 25.68 -7.91 1.45
C VAL A 75 24.19 -8.19 1.60
N GLN A 76 23.37 -7.40 0.90
CA GLN A 76 21.92 -7.62 0.85
C GLN A 76 21.63 -8.68 -0.21
N THR A 77 21.35 -9.90 0.25
CA THR A 77 21.14 -11.06 -0.64
C THR A 77 19.74 -11.07 -1.26
N VAL A 78 18.78 -10.37 -0.65
CA VAL A 78 17.38 -10.33 -1.10
C VAL A 78 17.11 -9.10 -1.98
N THR A 79 17.20 -9.29 -3.28
CA THR A 79 16.88 -8.29 -4.33
C THR A 79 15.42 -8.35 -4.79
N THR A 80 14.61 -9.28 -4.29
CA THR A 80 13.22 -9.50 -4.75
C THR A 80 12.22 -9.55 -3.58
N GLY A 81 12.40 -8.72 -2.55
CA GLY A 81 11.49 -8.65 -1.41
C GLY A 81 10.27 -7.75 -1.65
N LYS A 82 9.22 -7.90 -0.83
CA LYS A 82 7.99 -7.07 -0.91
C LYS A 82 8.25 -5.56 -0.85
N LEU A 83 9.33 -5.10 -0.19
CA LEU A 83 9.71 -3.69 -0.20
C LEU A 83 10.18 -3.20 -1.59
N ASN A 84 10.82 -4.04 -2.40
CA ASN A 84 11.28 -3.64 -3.75
C ASN A 84 10.12 -3.39 -4.70
N THR A 85 8.93 -3.95 -4.40
CA THR A 85 7.69 -3.68 -5.14
C THR A 85 7.06 -2.30 -4.81
N ILE A 86 7.53 -1.63 -3.75
CA ILE A 86 7.16 -0.23 -3.45
C ILE A 86 7.88 0.70 -4.43
N GLY A 87 9.16 0.42 -4.73
CA GLY A 87 9.94 1.17 -5.73
C GLY A 87 9.37 1.06 -7.15
N SER A 88 8.71 -0.06 -7.47
CA SER A 88 8.03 -0.27 -8.76
C SER A 88 6.59 0.27 -8.80
N GLY A 89 6.12 0.98 -7.75
CA GLY A 89 4.85 1.70 -7.75
C GLY A 89 3.57 0.86 -7.51
N ALA A 90 3.68 -0.47 -7.47
CA ALA A 90 2.53 -1.36 -7.31
C ALA A 90 1.90 -1.28 -5.90
N LEU A 91 2.74 -1.14 -4.87
CA LEU A 91 2.30 -0.96 -3.48
C LEU A 91 2.17 0.51 -3.05
N ALA A 92 2.64 1.46 -3.88
CA ALA A 92 2.64 2.88 -3.54
C ALA A 92 1.22 3.41 -3.27
N LYS A 93 0.20 2.92 -3.99
CA LYS A 93 -1.20 3.33 -3.79
C LYS A 93 -1.75 3.07 -2.37
N TYR A 94 -1.15 2.13 -1.65
CA TYR A 94 -1.58 1.73 -0.30
C TYR A 94 -0.52 2.03 0.77
N SER A 95 0.59 2.66 0.38
CA SER A 95 1.67 3.01 1.30
C SER A 95 1.52 4.46 1.75
N VAL A 96 1.47 4.65 3.07
CA VAL A 96 1.58 5.99 3.71
C VAL A 96 2.84 6.74 3.29
N TYR A 97 3.87 6.05 2.77
CA TYR A 97 5.08 6.70 2.28
C TYR A 97 4.96 7.28 0.86
N ALA A 98 3.93 6.95 0.10
CA ALA A 98 3.74 7.47 -1.25
C ALA A 98 3.23 8.92 -1.28
N THR A 99 2.74 9.45 -0.16
CA THR A 99 2.27 10.83 -0.04
C THR A 99 3.37 11.82 0.37
N PHE A 100 4.54 11.34 0.81
CA PHE A 100 5.65 12.22 1.15
C PHE A 100 6.47 12.53 -0.09
N VAL A 101 6.57 13.82 -0.42
CA VAL A 101 7.51 14.32 -1.43
C VAL A 101 8.88 14.44 -0.77
N ARG A 102 9.93 13.91 -1.41
CA ARG A 102 11.30 14.12 -0.96
C ARG A 102 11.61 15.63 -1.06
N GLY A 103 11.75 16.29 0.09
CA GLY A 103 12.20 17.68 0.15
C GLY A 103 13.58 17.82 -0.49
N GLY A 104 13.76 18.88 -1.28
CA GLY A 104 15.06 19.23 -1.86
C GLY A 104 16.10 19.52 -0.76
N PHE A 105 17.38 19.39 -1.10
CA PHE A 105 18.46 19.81 -0.22
C PHE A 105 18.62 21.34 -0.32
N LEU A 106 18.70 22.02 0.83
CA LEU A 106 19.06 23.43 0.87
C LEU A 106 20.59 23.51 0.71
N GLU A 107 21.06 24.10 -0.39
CA GLU A 107 22.49 24.35 -0.58
C GLU A 107 22.98 25.32 0.51
N GLY A 108 24.03 24.93 1.23
CA GLY A 108 24.61 25.76 2.27
C GLY A 108 25.30 26.98 1.66
N THR A 109 25.05 28.16 2.22
CA THR A 109 25.64 29.45 1.78
C THR A 109 27.15 29.56 2.06
N ILE A 110 27.81 28.50 2.54
CA ILE A 110 29.22 28.52 2.87
C ILE A 110 30.02 28.22 1.60
N VAL A 111 30.47 29.28 0.93
CA VAL A 111 31.48 29.18 -0.12
C VAL A 111 32.79 28.74 0.53
N GLN A 112 33.18 27.47 0.32
CA GLN A 112 34.52 26.97 0.62
C GLN A 112 35.53 27.74 -0.24
N LYS A 113 36.10 28.81 0.33
CA LYS A 113 37.16 29.58 -0.31
C LYS A 113 38.47 28.80 -0.19
N GLY A 114 38.76 28.00 -1.22
CA GLY A 114 40.12 27.54 -1.52
C GLY A 114 40.43 26.13 -1.03
N GLY A 115 40.18 25.17 -1.90
CA GLY A 115 40.75 23.83 -1.80
C GLY A 115 40.72 23.17 -3.17
N LYS A 116 41.67 23.53 -4.03
CA LYS A 116 41.97 22.73 -5.23
C LYS A 116 42.41 21.35 -4.74
N THR A 117 41.57 20.34 -4.87
CA THR A 117 42.03 18.96 -5.05
C THR A 117 41.64 18.54 -6.45
N THR A 118 42.65 18.65 -7.31
CA THR A 118 42.70 18.16 -8.67
C THR A 118 42.24 16.69 -8.71
N THR A 119 41.35 16.45 -9.67
CA THR A 119 41.05 15.17 -10.33
C THR A 119 42.26 14.24 -10.43
N GLU A 120 42.05 12.93 -10.25
CA GLU A 120 42.39 11.95 -11.30
C GLU A 120 41.91 10.54 -10.90
N GLY A 121 41.42 9.83 -11.92
CA GLY A 121 40.56 8.67 -11.79
C GLY A 121 41.29 7.35 -11.54
N ARG A 122 40.49 6.36 -11.14
CA ARG A 122 40.79 4.97 -11.44
C ARG A 122 39.49 4.22 -11.72
N ALA A 123 39.08 4.29 -12.98
CA ALA A 123 38.36 3.20 -13.61
C ALA A 123 39.36 2.06 -13.82
N SER A 124 39.03 0.86 -13.40
CA SER A 124 39.67 -0.36 -13.89
C SER A 124 38.58 -1.41 -13.99
N ALA A 125 38.58 -2.04 -15.16
CA ALA A 125 37.80 -3.19 -15.55
C ALA A 125 37.94 -4.37 -14.57
#